data_AF-A0A2P6NQ47-F1
#
_entry.id   AF-A0A2P6NQ47-F1
#
_cell.length_a   1.000
_cell.length_b   1.000
_cell.length_c   1.000
_cell.angle_alpha   90.00
_cell.angle_beta   90.00
_cell.angle_gamma   90.00
#
_symmetry.space_group_name_H-M   'P 1'
#
loop_
_entity.id
_entity.type
_entity.pdbx_description
1 polymer ?
#
loop_
_entity_poly.entity_id
_entity_poly.type
_entity_poly.pdbx_seq_one_letter_code
_entity_poly.pdbx_strand_id
1 'polypeptide(L)'
;MSSSTILSEESKNNIHLVYPVNNHSKLFCMCLFSALINNYPPPKLVNYGQKMTFEEGQAKKISGFKSLLESLPKNDTVIFVDAFDLFFQLPLDIMMLRYRDTKKTLFSSADKWCWPNYRWSDACEKIPKSSLPADIYGPDTDLPYGRAKNRPRFFNSGGMIGQARQLKTLFKSADIKMAALKEPPITDQGLLAEVFQVNYEKRNWGLDYESSIFQTVTNSIADIMWPEEITESTLSSAPLSPQPYMKKIDLRGLGFDDPESPWPDRWLAWNRVSNSVPVILHYNGKEGKSVLEKSWQRMWWYPDLIEMTEELAKNEKAGVWADGKWIQWKEICGTYDLT
;
A
#
# COMPACT_ATOMS: atom_id res chain seq x y z
N MET A 1 27.96 9.70 13.61
CA MET A 1 27.56 8.28 13.75
C MET A 1 27.04 7.83 12.39
N SER A 2 27.64 6.79 11.81
CA SER A 2 27.45 6.35 10.42
C SER A 2 25.98 6.00 10.12
N SER A 3 25.28 6.86 9.40
CA SER A 3 23.90 6.65 8.91
C SER A 3 23.96 5.85 7.62
N SER A 4 24.11 4.53 7.68
CA SER A 4 23.84 3.70 6.50
C SER A 4 22.34 3.42 6.45
N THR A 5 21.59 4.31 5.80
CA THR A 5 20.13 4.19 5.55
C THR A 5 19.79 3.05 4.57
N ILE A 6 20.81 2.36 4.03
CA ILE A 6 20.67 1.31 3.01
C ILE A 6 20.62 -0.06 3.68
N LEU A 7 19.56 -0.83 3.44
CA LEU A 7 19.44 -2.22 3.86
C LEU A 7 20.53 -3.09 3.24
N SER A 8 21.19 -3.92 4.05
CA SER A 8 22.11 -4.94 3.54
C SER A 8 21.36 -5.96 2.67
N GLU A 9 22.05 -6.57 1.71
CA GLU A 9 21.49 -7.65 0.87
C GLU A 9 20.95 -8.81 1.73
N GLU A 10 21.65 -9.16 2.81
CA GLU A 10 21.19 -10.18 3.77
C GLU A 10 19.87 -9.78 4.45
N SER A 11 19.67 -8.49 4.75
CA SER A 11 18.41 -8.00 5.31
C SER A 11 17.27 -8.05 4.29
N LYS A 12 17.57 -7.81 3.00
CA LYS A 12 16.59 -7.89 1.90
C LYS A 12 16.13 -9.32 1.65
N ASN A 13 16.98 -10.32 1.87
CA ASN A 13 16.61 -11.74 1.72
C ASN A 13 15.48 -12.19 2.65
N ASN A 14 15.27 -11.49 3.77
CA ASN A 14 14.20 -11.77 4.73
C ASN A 14 12.94 -10.93 4.49
N ILE A 15 12.86 -10.21 3.36
CA ILE A 15 11.72 -9.39 2.96
C ILE A 15 11.09 -9.97 1.70
N HIS A 16 9.79 -10.23 1.75
CA HIS A 16 9.03 -10.81 0.64
C HIS A 16 7.94 -9.84 0.17
N LEU A 17 7.98 -9.43 -1.10
CA LEU A 17 6.86 -8.77 -1.74
C LEU A 17 5.92 -9.83 -2.35
N VAL A 18 4.62 -9.67 -2.17
CA VAL A 18 3.62 -10.65 -2.61
C VAL A 18 2.48 -9.98 -3.34
N TYR A 19 2.21 -10.47 -4.56
CA TYR A 19 1.15 -9.98 -5.45
C TYR A 19 0.09 -11.09 -5.66
N PRO A 20 -1.16 -10.90 -5.21
CA PRO A 20 -2.26 -11.80 -5.52
C PRO A 20 -2.79 -11.49 -6.93
N VAL A 21 -2.30 -12.20 -7.94
CA VAL A 21 -2.58 -11.94 -9.36
C VAL A 21 -2.78 -13.24 -10.11
N ASN A 22 -3.76 -13.27 -11.02
CA ASN A 22 -4.06 -14.43 -11.85
C ASN A 22 -3.52 -14.32 -13.28
N ASN A 23 -3.36 -13.12 -13.82
CA ASN A 23 -2.81 -12.88 -15.15
C ASN A 23 -2.07 -11.53 -15.22
N HIS A 24 -1.14 -11.42 -16.16
CA HIS A 24 -0.46 -10.16 -16.46
C HIS A 24 -1.35 -9.22 -17.30
N SER A 25 -1.12 -7.92 -17.17
CA SER A 25 -1.83 -6.84 -17.86
C SER A 25 -0.99 -5.55 -17.84
N LYS A 26 -1.35 -4.52 -18.61
CA LYS A 26 -0.68 -3.20 -18.55
C LYS A 26 -0.65 -2.67 -17.11
N LEU A 27 -1.78 -2.73 -16.41
CA LEU A 27 -1.91 -2.29 -15.02
C LEU A 27 -0.99 -3.07 -14.06
N PHE A 28 -0.92 -4.39 -14.21
CA PHE A 28 0.02 -5.21 -13.45
C PHE A 28 1.47 -4.81 -13.73
N CYS A 29 1.81 -4.58 -14.99
CA CYS A 29 3.17 -4.19 -15.38
C CYS A 29 3.55 -2.80 -14.87
N MET A 30 2.62 -1.85 -14.80
CA MET A 30 2.84 -0.56 -14.14
C MET A 30 3.13 -0.73 -12.64
N CYS A 31 2.37 -1.59 -11.95
CA CYS A 31 2.61 -1.91 -10.54
C CYS A 31 3.98 -2.57 -10.33
N LEU A 32 4.31 -3.59 -11.15
CA LEU A 32 5.59 -4.30 -11.09
C LEU A 32 6.76 -3.37 -11.40
N PHE A 33 6.64 -2.53 -12.44
CA PHE A 33 7.64 -1.51 -12.78
C PHE A 33 7.96 -0.67 -11.55
N SER A 34 6.93 -0.04 -10.97
CA SER A 34 7.11 0.88 -9.85
C SER A 34 7.78 0.24 -8.63
N ALA A 35 7.52 -1.05 -8.37
CA ALA A 35 8.19 -1.79 -7.32
C ALA A 35 9.69 -2.04 -7.64
N LEU A 36 9.99 -2.52 -8.85
CA LEU A 36 11.35 -2.88 -9.25
C LEU A 36 12.28 -1.65 -9.28
N ILE A 37 11.84 -0.52 -9.84
CA ILE A 37 12.64 0.71 -9.88
C ILE A 37 12.83 1.35 -8.48
N ASN A 38 12.01 0.98 -7.50
CA ASN A 38 12.14 1.39 -6.11
C ASN A 38 12.80 0.31 -5.24
N ASN A 39 13.58 -0.59 -5.85
CA ASN A 39 14.41 -1.61 -5.19
C ASN A 39 13.64 -2.58 -4.27
N TYR A 40 12.37 -2.82 -4.56
CA TYR A 40 11.62 -3.90 -3.91
C TYR A 40 12.08 -5.26 -4.42
N PRO A 41 12.01 -6.32 -3.59
CA PRO A 41 12.31 -7.66 -4.06
C PRO A 41 11.31 -8.07 -5.16
N PRO A 42 11.76 -8.82 -6.19
CA PRO A 42 10.86 -9.40 -7.18
C PRO A 42 9.67 -10.11 -6.52
N PRO A 43 8.42 -9.74 -6.86
CA PRO A 43 7.26 -10.23 -6.13
C PRO A 43 7.03 -11.72 -6.36
N LYS A 44 6.57 -12.39 -5.31
CA LYS A 44 6.02 -13.75 -5.36
C LYS A 44 4.54 -13.65 -5.76
N LEU A 45 4.21 -14.14 -6.93
CA LEU A 45 2.85 -14.16 -7.45
C LEU A 45 2.07 -15.29 -6.79
N VAL A 46 0.85 -14.97 -6.38
CA VAL A 46 -0.09 -15.92 -5.79
C VAL A 46 -1.31 -16.01 -6.70
N ASN A 47 -1.70 -17.24 -7.04
CA ASN A 47 -2.80 -17.60 -7.95
C ASN A 47 -2.55 -17.36 -9.45
N TYR A 48 -1.30 -17.17 -9.85
CA TYR A 48 -0.95 -16.91 -11.26
C TYR A 48 -1.36 -18.08 -12.17
N GLY A 49 -1.93 -17.77 -13.33
CA GLY A 49 -2.44 -18.75 -14.30
C GLY A 49 -3.78 -19.41 -13.94
N GLN A 50 -4.36 -19.12 -12.77
CA GLN A 50 -5.65 -19.70 -12.37
C GLN A 50 -6.83 -18.92 -12.97
N LYS A 51 -7.73 -19.61 -13.67
CA LYS A 51 -9.01 -19.05 -14.15
C LYS A 51 -10.01 -19.03 -12.99
N MET A 52 -10.57 -17.86 -12.69
CA MET A 52 -11.46 -17.66 -11.54
C MET A 52 -12.50 -16.58 -11.86
N THR A 53 -13.69 -16.67 -11.26
CA THR A 53 -14.63 -15.55 -11.19
C THR A 53 -14.16 -14.48 -10.20
N PHE A 54 -14.88 -13.36 -10.12
CA PHE A 54 -14.56 -12.30 -9.16
C PHE A 54 -14.73 -12.77 -7.70
N GLU A 55 -15.82 -13.48 -7.39
CA GLU A 55 -16.09 -14.03 -6.07
C GLU A 55 -15.06 -15.10 -5.68
N GLU A 56 -14.72 -15.98 -6.62
CA GLU A 56 -13.68 -16.99 -6.45
C GLU A 56 -12.32 -16.32 -6.21
N GLY A 57 -12.02 -15.24 -6.94
CA GLY A 57 -10.78 -14.48 -6.79
C GLY A 57 -10.59 -13.92 -5.38
N GLN A 58 -11.64 -13.43 -4.74
CA GLN A 58 -11.57 -12.90 -3.37
C GLN A 58 -11.29 -14.00 -2.33
N ALA A 59 -11.96 -15.15 -2.45
CA ALA A 59 -11.70 -16.32 -1.60
C ALA A 59 -10.30 -16.92 -1.85
N LYS A 60 -9.86 -16.90 -3.11
CA LYS A 60 -8.55 -17.39 -3.54
C LYS A 60 -7.41 -16.47 -3.14
N LYS A 61 -7.64 -15.17 -3.01
CA LYS A 61 -6.67 -14.23 -2.40
C LYS A 61 -6.37 -14.64 -0.97
N ILE A 62 -7.40 -15.01 -0.18
CA ILE A 62 -7.21 -15.49 1.19
C ILE A 62 -6.46 -16.84 1.22
N SER A 63 -7.00 -17.85 0.55
CA SER A 63 -6.48 -19.22 0.62
C SER A 63 -5.12 -19.38 -0.06
N GLY A 64 -4.89 -18.72 -1.18
CA GLY A 64 -3.61 -18.70 -1.89
C GLY A 64 -2.51 -18.04 -1.04
N PHE A 65 -2.79 -16.89 -0.43
CA PHE A 65 -1.80 -16.22 0.40
C PHE A 65 -1.53 -16.97 1.69
N LYS A 66 -2.56 -17.58 2.31
CA LYS A 66 -2.39 -18.52 3.41
C LYS A 66 -1.38 -19.62 3.05
N SER A 67 -1.54 -20.23 1.87
CA SER A 67 -0.63 -21.28 1.40
C SER A 67 0.81 -20.79 1.27
N LEU A 68 1.03 -19.62 0.67
CA LEU A 68 2.37 -19.02 0.56
C LEU A 68 3.00 -18.81 1.95
N LEU A 69 2.25 -18.24 2.90
CA LEU A 69 2.72 -17.94 4.24
C LEU A 69 3.10 -19.17 5.06
N GLU A 70 2.61 -20.38 4.72
CA GLU A 70 3.03 -21.63 5.35
C GLU A 70 4.49 -21.97 5.00
N SER A 71 4.99 -21.53 3.85
CA SER A 71 6.36 -21.79 3.38
C SER A 71 7.40 -20.79 3.88
N LEU A 72 6.98 -19.63 4.41
CA LEU A 72 7.89 -18.55 4.80
C LEU A 72 8.36 -18.70 6.26
N PRO A 73 9.62 -18.35 6.57
CA PRO A 73 10.09 -18.26 7.95
C PRO A 73 9.25 -17.28 8.78
N LYS A 74 8.96 -17.66 10.02
CA LYS A 74 8.00 -16.93 10.89
C LYS A 74 8.35 -15.46 11.14
N ASN A 75 9.64 -15.13 11.11
CA ASN A 75 10.16 -13.81 11.46
C ASN A 75 10.44 -12.93 10.24
N ASP A 76 10.31 -13.47 9.03
CA ASP A 76 10.48 -12.70 7.80
C ASP A 76 9.41 -11.62 7.70
N THR A 77 9.77 -10.51 7.05
CA THR A 77 8.83 -9.43 6.77
C THR A 77 8.17 -9.70 5.43
N VAL A 78 6.85 -9.57 5.37
CA VAL A 78 6.08 -9.74 4.16
C VAL A 78 5.33 -8.46 3.88
N ILE A 79 5.43 -8.00 2.63
CA ILE A 79 4.69 -6.89 2.07
C ILE A 79 3.65 -7.49 1.14
N PHE A 80 2.39 -7.36 1.52
CA PHE A 80 1.26 -7.83 0.74
C PHE A 80 0.48 -6.62 0.23
N VAL A 81 0.34 -6.53 -1.09
CA VAL A 81 -0.36 -5.41 -1.74
C VAL A 81 -1.18 -5.91 -2.92
N ASP A 82 -2.18 -5.14 -3.32
CA ASP A 82 -2.85 -5.34 -4.60
C ASP A 82 -1.90 -5.09 -5.77
N ALA A 83 -2.17 -5.74 -6.90
CA ALA A 83 -1.22 -5.90 -8.00
C ALA A 83 -1.70 -5.26 -9.32
N PHE A 84 -2.72 -4.39 -9.28
CA PHE A 84 -3.28 -3.74 -10.48
C PHE A 84 -3.52 -2.24 -10.33
N ASP A 85 -3.79 -1.76 -9.13
CA ASP A 85 -4.19 -0.38 -8.87
C ASP A 85 -3.34 0.28 -7.80
N LEU A 86 -2.03 0.04 -7.81
CA LEU A 86 -1.11 0.53 -6.79
C LEU A 86 0.28 0.87 -7.35
N PHE A 87 0.81 2.05 -7.02
CA PHE A 87 2.17 2.46 -7.42
C PHE A 87 3.07 2.69 -6.21
N PHE A 88 4.29 2.14 -6.27
CA PHE A 88 5.35 2.38 -5.30
C PHE A 88 6.12 3.63 -5.69
N GLN A 89 6.05 4.70 -4.90
CA GLN A 89 6.74 5.95 -5.21
C GLN A 89 8.08 6.12 -4.49
N LEU A 90 8.25 5.50 -3.32
CA LEU A 90 9.48 5.56 -2.52
C LEU A 90 10.17 4.19 -2.42
N PRO A 91 11.49 4.15 -2.13
CA PRO A 91 12.25 2.92 -1.99
C PRO A 91 11.84 2.03 -0.82
N LEU A 92 12.17 0.75 -0.94
CA LEU A 92 12.02 -0.25 0.14
C LEU A 92 12.63 0.20 1.47
N ASP A 93 13.81 0.83 1.46
CA ASP A 93 14.49 1.28 2.68
C ASP A 93 13.61 2.21 3.53
N ILE A 94 12.82 3.07 2.87
CA ILE A 94 11.92 4.02 3.53
C ILE A 94 10.69 3.33 4.07
N MET A 95 10.13 2.39 3.32
CA MET A 95 9.06 1.53 3.83
C MET A 95 9.50 0.80 5.10
N MET A 96 10.71 0.23 5.11
CA MET A 96 11.23 -0.51 6.24
C MET A 96 11.57 0.39 7.43
N LEU A 97 12.11 1.58 7.18
CA LEU A 97 12.35 2.59 8.22
C LEU A 97 11.03 2.97 8.90
N ARG A 98 10.00 3.35 8.11
CA ARG A 98 8.70 3.76 8.64
C ARG A 98 7.99 2.61 9.34
N TYR A 99 8.00 1.41 8.77
CA TYR A 99 7.39 0.25 9.40
C TYR A 99 8.00 -0.07 10.77
N ARG A 100 9.34 0.00 10.89
CA ARG A 100 10.03 -0.23 12.17
C ARG A 100 9.67 0.84 13.21
N ASP A 101 9.53 2.10 12.81
CA ASP A 101 9.16 3.20 13.71
C ASP A 101 7.75 3.01 14.31
N THR A 102 6.83 2.39 13.56
CA THR A 102 5.49 2.06 14.08
C THR A 102 5.53 1.13 15.30
N LYS A 103 6.60 0.33 15.45
CA LYS A 103 6.75 -0.75 16.44
C LYS A 103 5.63 -1.80 16.39
N LYS A 104 4.87 -1.86 15.28
CA LYS A 104 3.78 -2.83 15.08
C LYS A 104 4.33 -4.14 14.55
N THR A 105 3.61 -5.23 14.83
CA THR A 105 3.98 -6.56 14.30
C THR A 105 3.32 -6.86 12.94
N LEU A 106 2.26 -6.11 12.64
CA LEU A 106 1.54 -6.03 11.37
C LEU A 106 0.95 -4.61 11.28
N PHE A 107 1.12 -3.97 10.13
CA PHE A 107 0.65 -2.62 9.84
C PHE A 107 -0.08 -2.62 8.51
N SER A 108 -1.34 -2.17 8.50
CA SER A 108 -2.22 -2.19 7.33
C SER A 108 -2.63 -0.79 6.90
N SER A 109 -2.98 -0.63 5.64
CA SER A 109 -3.61 0.57 5.11
C SER A 109 -4.93 0.87 5.83
N ALA A 110 -5.26 2.16 5.92
CA ALA A 110 -6.48 2.66 6.55
C ALA A 110 -7.36 3.40 5.53
N ASP A 111 -8.65 3.05 5.49
CA ASP A 111 -9.67 3.76 4.72
C ASP A 111 -10.48 4.73 5.59
N LYS A 112 -11.03 5.77 4.95
CA LYS A 112 -11.97 6.74 5.53
C LYS A 112 -13.39 6.18 5.72
N TRP A 113 -13.63 4.97 5.24
CA TRP A 113 -14.95 4.35 5.22
C TRP A 113 -14.90 2.87 5.58
N CYS A 114 -15.82 2.43 6.44
CA CYS A 114 -15.94 1.01 6.77
C CYS A 114 -16.71 0.31 5.66
N TRP A 115 -16.02 -0.49 4.86
CA TRP A 115 -16.63 -1.27 3.80
C TRP A 115 -15.96 -2.65 3.69
N PRO A 116 -16.70 -3.70 3.34
CA PRO A 116 -18.16 -3.75 3.16
C PRO A 116 -18.92 -4.06 4.45
N ASN A 117 -18.24 -4.19 5.60
CA ASN A 117 -18.91 -4.53 6.86
C ASN A 117 -19.96 -3.46 7.22
N TYR A 118 -21.05 -3.92 7.84
CA TYR A 118 -22.07 -3.01 8.37
C TYR A 118 -21.45 -2.04 9.39
N ARG A 119 -21.89 -0.77 9.38
CA ARG A 119 -21.35 0.26 10.28
C ARG A 119 -21.45 -0.11 11.77
N TRP A 120 -22.45 -0.91 12.15
CA TRP A 120 -22.70 -1.42 13.50
C TRP A 120 -22.03 -2.78 13.80
N SER A 121 -21.21 -3.30 12.87
CA SER A 121 -20.42 -4.49 13.15
C SER A 121 -19.25 -4.16 14.07
N ASP A 122 -18.79 -5.15 14.83
CA ASP A 122 -17.61 -5.02 15.68
C ASP A 122 -16.37 -4.52 14.91
N ALA A 123 -16.21 -4.96 13.65
CA ALA A 123 -15.11 -4.51 12.77
C ALA A 123 -15.10 -2.99 12.56
N CYS A 124 -16.26 -2.34 12.54
CA CYS A 124 -16.40 -0.90 12.34
C CYS A 124 -16.50 -0.12 13.67
N GLU A 125 -17.20 -0.66 14.66
CA GLU A 125 -17.45 0.03 15.93
C GLU A 125 -16.25 -0.05 16.87
N LYS A 126 -15.67 -1.26 17.01
CA LYS A 126 -14.64 -1.58 18.01
C LYS A 126 -13.21 -1.42 17.50
N ILE A 127 -13.00 -1.16 16.21
CA ILE A 127 -11.67 -0.75 15.73
C ILE A 127 -11.34 0.66 16.30
N PRO A 128 -10.10 0.91 16.76
CA PRO A 128 -9.77 2.20 17.39
C PRO A 128 -10.05 3.41 16.49
N LYS A 129 -10.29 4.55 17.14
CA LYS A 129 -10.42 5.84 16.45
C LYS A 129 -9.08 6.24 15.85
N SER A 130 -9.13 7.06 14.81
CA SER A 130 -7.93 7.65 14.19
C SER A 130 -7.11 8.41 15.23
N SER A 131 -5.79 8.26 15.20
CA SER A 131 -4.87 9.03 16.04
C SER A 131 -4.59 10.44 15.51
N LEU A 132 -5.06 10.76 14.30
CA LEU A 132 -4.96 12.11 13.74
C LEU A 132 -5.75 13.12 14.59
N PRO A 133 -5.32 14.39 14.65
CA PRO A 133 -6.05 15.47 15.33
C PRO A 133 -7.55 15.47 14.99
N ALA A 134 -8.39 15.69 15.99
CA ALA A 134 -9.86 15.63 15.84
C ALA A 134 -10.43 16.75 14.95
N ASP A 135 -9.61 17.74 14.63
CA ASP A 135 -9.89 18.93 13.84
C ASP A 135 -9.00 19.02 12.60
N ILE A 136 -8.42 17.90 12.13
CA ILE A 136 -7.44 17.90 11.02
C ILE A 136 -8.03 18.41 9.68
N TYR A 137 -9.35 18.35 9.51
CA TYR A 137 -10.09 18.98 8.39
C TYR A 137 -10.90 20.22 8.84
N GLY A 138 -10.51 20.83 9.96
CA GLY A 138 -11.24 21.91 10.61
C GLY A 138 -12.60 21.48 11.18
N PRO A 139 -13.60 22.38 11.24
CA PRO A 139 -14.89 22.12 11.87
C PRO A 139 -15.73 21.03 11.16
N ASP A 140 -15.35 20.66 9.94
CA ASP A 140 -16.04 19.64 9.14
C ASP A 140 -15.49 18.22 9.35
N THR A 141 -14.51 18.05 10.24
CA THR A 141 -13.87 16.75 10.50
C THR A 141 -14.89 15.72 10.99
N ASP A 142 -14.91 14.55 10.35
CA ASP A 142 -15.79 13.40 10.70
C ASP A 142 -17.31 13.71 10.72
N LEU A 143 -17.75 14.77 10.03
CA LEU A 143 -19.18 15.07 9.89
C LEU A 143 -19.90 14.03 9.02
N PRO A 144 -21.21 13.78 9.27
CA PRO A 144 -21.95 12.73 8.56
C PRO A 144 -22.18 13.01 7.07
N TYR A 145 -22.04 14.26 6.62
CA TYR A 145 -22.32 14.71 5.26
C TYR A 145 -21.05 14.75 4.41
N GLY A 146 -20.48 13.57 4.14
CA GLY A 146 -19.34 13.40 3.26
C GLY A 146 -18.30 12.43 3.80
N ARG A 147 -17.57 11.77 2.92
CA ARG A 147 -16.46 10.87 3.31
C ARG A 147 -15.09 11.53 3.12
N ALA A 148 -15.02 12.61 2.35
CA ALA A 148 -13.78 13.29 2.01
C ALA A 148 -13.06 13.90 3.21
N LYS A 149 -13.80 14.38 4.21
CA LYS A 149 -13.25 15.00 5.44
C LYS A 149 -13.29 14.07 6.66
N ASN A 150 -13.43 12.77 6.42
CA ASN A 150 -13.29 11.78 7.49
C ASN A 150 -11.82 11.47 7.71
N ARG A 151 -11.42 11.29 8.96
CA ARG A 151 -10.10 10.75 9.28
C ARG A 151 -10.05 9.25 8.89
N PRO A 152 -8.95 8.77 8.27
CA PRO A 152 -8.74 7.35 8.05
C PRO A 152 -8.86 6.58 9.37
N ARG A 153 -9.63 5.49 9.36
CA ARG A 153 -9.95 4.72 10.57
C ARG A 153 -10.05 3.22 10.32
N PHE A 154 -10.56 2.82 9.15
CA PHE A 154 -11.02 1.45 8.93
C PHE A 154 -9.99 0.63 8.17
N PHE A 155 -9.99 -0.68 8.39
CA PHE A 155 -9.08 -1.59 7.70
C PHE A 155 -9.30 -1.59 6.18
N ASN A 156 -8.22 -1.55 5.40
CA ASN A 156 -8.22 -1.80 3.96
C ASN A 156 -7.31 -3.00 3.65
N SER A 157 -7.75 -3.91 2.76
CA SER A 157 -7.02 -5.16 2.47
C SER A 157 -6.00 -5.07 1.34
N GLY A 158 -5.86 -3.91 0.70
CA GLY A 158 -4.99 -3.75 -0.48
C GLY A 158 -3.55 -3.38 -0.18
N GLY A 159 -3.18 -3.17 1.08
CA GLY A 159 -1.79 -2.94 1.48
C GLY A 159 -1.53 -3.24 2.95
N MET A 160 -0.58 -4.14 3.21
CA MET A 160 -0.13 -4.47 4.56
C MET A 160 1.33 -4.92 4.58
N ILE A 161 2.01 -4.62 5.67
CA ILE A 161 3.38 -5.06 5.94
C ILE A 161 3.44 -5.65 7.35
N GLY A 162 4.04 -6.83 7.50
CA GLY A 162 4.06 -7.50 8.78
C GLY A 162 5.00 -8.69 8.84
N GLN A 163 5.23 -9.20 10.04
CA GLN A 163 5.92 -10.47 10.22
C GLN A 163 5.07 -11.61 9.64
N ALA A 164 5.69 -12.56 8.95
CA ALA A 164 5.00 -13.68 8.30
C ALA A 164 4.06 -14.43 9.27
N ARG A 165 4.47 -14.63 10.54
CA ARG A 165 3.61 -15.25 11.57
C ARG A 165 2.31 -14.50 11.86
N GLN A 166 2.30 -13.18 11.74
CA GLN A 166 1.12 -12.35 12.01
C GLN A 166 0.14 -12.43 10.84
N LEU A 167 0.66 -12.27 9.62
CA LEU A 167 -0.12 -12.45 8.39
C LEU A 167 -0.68 -13.87 8.30
N LYS A 168 0.12 -14.88 8.66
CA LYS A 168 -0.34 -16.27 8.74
C LYS A 168 -1.52 -16.43 9.68
N THR A 169 -1.49 -15.75 10.84
CA THR A 169 -2.64 -15.76 11.75
C THR A 169 -3.85 -15.10 11.11
N LEU A 170 -3.69 -13.89 10.55
CA LEU A 170 -4.77 -13.13 9.92
C LEU A 170 -5.47 -13.96 8.83
N PHE A 171 -4.69 -14.47 7.87
CA PHE A 171 -5.21 -15.20 6.71
C PHE A 171 -5.73 -16.59 7.06
N LYS A 172 -5.11 -17.31 8.01
CA LYS A 172 -5.63 -18.59 8.48
C LYS A 172 -6.96 -18.42 9.21
N SER A 173 -7.09 -17.41 10.06
CA SER A 173 -8.36 -17.12 10.75
C SER A 173 -9.44 -16.67 9.78
N ALA A 174 -9.09 -15.88 8.76
CA ALA A 174 -10.04 -15.48 7.72
C ALA A 174 -10.51 -16.68 6.88
N ASP A 175 -9.60 -17.59 6.52
CA ASP A 175 -9.90 -18.83 5.79
C ASP A 175 -10.85 -19.76 6.57
N ILE A 176 -10.61 -19.96 7.88
CA ILE A 176 -11.51 -20.72 8.77
C ILE A 176 -12.89 -20.06 8.83
N LYS A 177 -12.93 -18.74 8.97
CA LYS A 177 -14.18 -17.99 9.04
C LYS A 177 -14.97 -18.09 7.74
N MET A 178 -14.29 -17.92 6.61
CA MET A 178 -14.86 -18.07 5.27
C MET A 178 -15.49 -19.44 5.08
N ALA A 179 -14.81 -20.52 5.49
CA ALA A 179 -15.33 -21.89 5.41
C ALA A 179 -16.57 -22.15 6.29
N ALA A 180 -16.79 -21.34 7.33
CA ALA A 180 -17.92 -21.47 8.25
C ALA A 180 -19.13 -20.61 7.85
N LEU A 181 -19.00 -19.71 6.87
CA LEU A 181 -20.11 -18.86 6.44
C LEU A 181 -21.17 -19.70 5.71
N LYS A 182 -22.44 -19.55 6.14
CA LYS A 182 -23.59 -20.10 5.43
C LYS A 182 -24.05 -19.18 4.29
N GLU A 183 -23.91 -17.88 4.48
CA GLU A 183 -24.19 -16.82 3.50
C GLU A 183 -23.19 -15.64 3.63
N PRO A 184 -22.98 -14.84 2.57
CA PRO A 184 -22.00 -13.72 2.52
C PRO A 184 -22.00 -12.78 3.74
N PRO A 185 -20.87 -12.09 4.05
CA PRO A 185 -20.11 -11.30 3.07
C PRO A 185 -18.91 -12.04 2.44
N ILE A 186 -18.89 -12.07 1.10
CA ILE A 186 -17.82 -12.66 0.27
C ILE A 186 -16.90 -11.53 -0.19
N THR A 187 -16.22 -10.89 0.76
CA THR A 187 -15.04 -10.10 0.37
C THR A 187 -13.85 -10.40 1.25
N ASP A 188 -12.67 -10.35 0.66
CA ASP A 188 -11.41 -10.44 1.40
C ASP A 188 -11.34 -9.33 2.46
N GLN A 189 -11.67 -8.09 2.08
CA GLN A 189 -11.66 -6.95 3.01
C GLN A 189 -12.59 -7.17 4.21
N GLY A 190 -13.82 -7.59 3.99
CA GLY A 190 -14.80 -7.77 5.06
C GLY A 190 -14.40 -8.84 6.07
N LEU A 191 -13.90 -9.98 5.58
CA LEU A 191 -13.43 -11.08 6.42
C LEU A 191 -12.15 -10.70 7.19
N LEU A 192 -11.19 -10.11 6.47
CA LEU A 192 -9.92 -9.69 7.08
C LEU A 192 -10.14 -8.59 8.10
N ALA A 193 -11.04 -7.64 7.87
CA ALA A 193 -11.36 -6.57 8.82
C ALA A 193 -11.90 -7.12 10.16
N GLU A 194 -12.78 -8.12 10.11
CA GLU A 194 -13.32 -8.75 11.32
C GLU A 194 -12.24 -9.49 12.11
N VAL A 195 -11.36 -10.24 11.43
CA VAL A 195 -10.23 -10.91 12.10
C VAL A 195 -9.22 -9.89 12.64
N PHE A 196 -8.94 -8.85 11.86
CA PHE A 196 -8.03 -7.78 12.21
C PHE A 196 -8.46 -7.05 13.48
N GLN A 197 -9.73 -6.66 13.56
CA GLN A 197 -10.28 -5.98 14.71
C GLN A 197 -10.15 -6.82 16.00
N VAL A 198 -10.50 -8.10 15.96
CA VAL A 198 -10.42 -9.00 17.14
C VAL A 198 -9.00 -9.16 17.68
N ASN A 199 -8.00 -9.00 16.81
CA ASN A 199 -6.58 -9.21 17.11
C ASN A 199 -5.78 -7.91 17.29
N TYR A 200 -6.38 -6.75 17.02
CA TYR A 200 -5.69 -5.46 16.95
C TYR A 200 -4.79 -5.20 18.15
N GLU A 201 -5.38 -5.20 19.35
CA GLU A 201 -4.65 -4.91 20.60
C GLU A 201 -3.79 -6.12 21.01
N LYS A 202 -4.37 -7.32 20.98
CA LYS A 202 -3.76 -8.55 21.48
C LYS A 202 -2.46 -8.91 20.77
N ARG A 203 -2.30 -8.48 19.52
CA ARG A 203 -1.12 -8.78 18.68
C ARG A 203 -0.28 -7.56 18.35
N ASN A 204 -0.63 -6.38 18.90
CA ASN A 204 0.00 -5.12 18.58
C ASN A 204 0.04 -4.88 17.06
N TRP A 205 -1.12 -5.00 16.42
CA TRP A 205 -1.32 -4.61 15.03
C TRP A 205 -1.64 -3.10 14.96
N GLY A 206 -1.50 -2.51 13.78
CA GLY A 206 -1.76 -1.09 13.59
C GLY A 206 -2.31 -0.74 12.21
N LEU A 207 -2.88 0.45 12.12
CA LEU A 207 -3.43 1.03 10.90
C LEU A 207 -2.67 2.30 10.58
N ASP A 208 -2.41 2.52 9.29
CA ASP A 208 -1.70 3.70 8.79
C ASP A 208 -2.61 4.91 8.69
N TYR A 209 -2.99 5.46 9.84
CA TYR A 209 -3.87 6.64 9.90
C TYR A 209 -3.29 7.87 9.20
N GLU A 210 -1.96 7.98 9.15
CA GLU A 210 -1.25 9.13 8.58
C GLU A 210 -0.97 8.96 7.08
N SER A 211 -1.34 7.82 6.48
CA SER A 211 -0.98 7.46 5.10
C SER A 211 0.52 7.61 4.84
N SER A 212 1.34 7.25 5.84
CA SER A 212 2.80 7.38 5.79
C SER A 212 3.44 6.28 4.94
N ILE A 213 2.81 5.12 4.83
CA ILE A 213 3.24 4.01 3.98
C ILE A 213 2.21 3.81 2.88
N PHE A 214 0.93 3.69 3.24
CA PHE A 214 -0.15 3.37 2.32
C PHE A 214 -1.17 4.52 2.24
N GLN A 215 -1.23 5.20 1.10
CA GLN A 215 -2.28 6.15 0.79
C GLN A 215 -3.40 5.45 0.01
N THR A 216 -4.57 5.28 0.62
CA THR A 216 -5.76 4.87 -0.14
C THR A 216 -6.42 6.09 -0.76
N VAL A 217 -6.81 5.99 -2.03
CA VAL A 217 -7.28 7.16 -2.82
C VAL A 217 -8.79 7.35 -2.71
N THR A 218 -9.57 6.29 -2.47
CA THR A 218 -11.04 6.41 -2.32
C THR A 218 -11.42 7.33 -1.15
N ASN A 219 -12.17 8.39 -1.46
CA ASN A 219 -12.51 9.54 -0.59
C ASN A 219 -11.30 10.39 -0.13
N SER A 220 -10.13 10.22 -0.72
CA SER A 220 -8.90 10.92 -0.35
C SER A 220 -8.20 11.60 -1.52
N ILE A 221 -8.84 11.69 -2.71
CA ILE A 221 -8.26 12.41 -3.86
C ILE A 221 -7.87 13.83 -3.47
N ALA A 222 -8.74 14.54 -2.73
CA ALA A 222 -8.48 15.92 -2.32
C ALA A 222 -7.36 16.05 -1.26
N ASP A 223 -6.94 14.95 -0.64
CA ASP A 223 -5.82 14.94 0.30
C ASP A 223 -4.48 14.84 -0.43
N ILE A 224 -4.49 14.36 -1.67
CA ILE A 224 -3.28 14.12 -2.45
C ILE A 224 -3.00 15.37 -3.28
N MET A 225 -1.77 15.86 -3.16
CA MET A 225 -1.24 16.95 -3.98
C MET A 225 -0.01 16.49 -4.72
N TRP A 226 0.16 17.04 -5.92
CA TRP A 226 1.37 16.93 -6.71
C TRP A 226 2.15 18.25 -6.66
N PRO A 227 3.48 18.23 -6.86
CA PRO A 227 4.29 19.45 -6.79
C PRO A 227 3.79 20.58 -7.71
N GLU A 228 3.33 20.26 -8.93
CA GLU A 228 2.79 21.28 -9.84
C GLU A 228 1.51 21.96 -9.34
N GLU A 229 0.81 21.35 -8.39
CA GLU A 229 -0.44 21.86 -7.83
C GLU A 229 -0.19 22.72 -6.59
N ILE A 230 1.06 22.86 -6.13
CA ILE A 230 1.40 23.64 -4.93
C ILE A 230 1.45 25.14 -5.30
N THR A 231 0.40 25.85 -4.91
CA THR A 231 0.27 27.31 -4.94
C THR A 231 -0.11 27.83 -3.55
N GLU A 232 0.06 29.13 -3.28
CA GLU A 232 -0.44 29.75 -2.05
C GLU A 232 -1.95 29.50 -1.86
N SER A 233 -2.73 29.59 -2.94
CA SER A 233 -4.18 29.36 -2.93
C SER A 233 -4.55 27.91 -2.63
N THR A 234 -3.79 26.94 -3.13
CA THR A 234 -4.06 25.54 -2.83
C THR A 234 -3.62 25.21 -1.42
N LEU A 235 -2.53 25.76 -0.90
CA LEU A 235 -2.14 25.59 0.50
C LEU A 235 -3.19 26.20 1.44
N SER A 236 -3.76 27.36 1.09
CA SER A 236 -4.78 28.05 1.89
C SER A 236 -6.19 27.47 1.80
N SER A 237 -6.50 26.65 0.79
CA SER A 237 -7.85 26.09 0.59
C SER A 237 -8.14 24.81 1.36
N ALA A 238 -7.16 24.24 2.06
CA ALA A 238 -7.44 23.22 3.06
C ALA A 238 -7.84 23.93 4.35
N PRO A 239 -8.92 23.51 5.02
CA PRO A 239 -9.04 23.74 6.45
C PRO A 239 -7.94 22.90 7.14
N LEU A 240 -6.71 23.42 7.13
CA LEU A 240 -5.65 22.91 8.00
C LEU A 240 -6.09 23.19 9.44
N SER A 241 -5.89 22.22 10.33
CA SER A 241 -6.08 22.46 11.76
C SER A 241 -5.43 23.80 12.15
N PRO A 242 -6.06 24.62 13.01
CA PRO A 242 -5.43 25.82 13.56
C PRO A 242 -4.15 25.51 14.34
N GLN A 243 -3.90 24.23 14.66
CA GLN A 243 -2.63 23.73 15.17
C GLN A 243 -1.80 23.16 14.00
N PRO A 244 -0.53 23.59 13.82
CA PRO A 244 0.32 22.99 12.80
C PRO A 244 0.53 21.51 13.12
N TYR A 245 -0.04 20.60 12.32
CA TYR A 245 0.36 19.20 12.35
C TYR A 245 1.83 19.16 11.93
N MET A 246 2.72 18.88 12.87
CA MET A 246 4.16 18.93 12.61
C MET A 246 4.49 18.03 11.43
N LYS A 247 5.23 18.60 10.48
CA LYS A 247 5.77 17.93 9.29
C LYS A 247 6.45 16.62 9.72
N LYS A 248 5.78 15.48 9.56
CA LYS A 248 6.41 14.14 9.59
C LYS A 248 6.82 13.73 8.18
N ILE A 249 7.43 14.67 7.49
CA ILE A 249 8.30 14.37 6.37
C ILE A 249 9.58 13.81 7.00
N ASP A 250 9.52 12.56 7.49
CA ASP A 250 10.74 11.84 7.84
C ASP A 250 11.39 11.39 6.53
N LEU A 251 12.14 12.33 5.95
CA LEU A 251 13.03 12.15 4.82
C LEU A 251 14.48 12.07 5.29
N ARG A 252 14.72 11.90 6.61
CA ARG A 252 16.07 11.73 7.13
C ARG A 252 16.69 10.52 6.44
N GLY A 253 17.81 10.74 5.76
CA GLY A 253 18.51 9.73 4.99
C GLY A 253 18.11 9.61 3.51
N LEU A 254 17.17 10.42 3.02
CA LEU A 254 16.85 10.57 1.59
C LEU A 254 17.43 11.83 0.96
N GLY A 255 18.00 12.74 1.74
CA GLY A 255 18.66 13.94 1.21
C GLY A 255 17.75 14.85 0.38
N PHE A 256 16.43 14.90 0.60
CA PHE A 256 15.58 15.83 -0.18
C PHE A 256 15.94 17.31 0.03
N ASP A 257 16.55 17.64 1.17
CA ASP A 257 17.12 18.96 1.46
C ASP A 257 18.63 19.03 1.08
N ASP A 258 19.21 17.94 0.55
CA ASP A 258 20.59 17.84 0.09
C ASP A 258 20.65 18.06 -1.43
N PRO A 259 21.31 19.13 -1.92
CA PRO A 259 21.45 19.42 -3.34
C PRO A 259 22.12 18.32 -4.16
N GLU A 260 22.89 17.42 -3.52
CA GLU A 260 23.57 16.30 -4.21
C GLU A 260 22.77 14.98 -4.16
N SER A 261 21.60 14.99 -3.53
CA SER A 261 20.72 13.83 -3.51
C SER A 261 20.09 13.59 -4.88
N PRO A 262 19.80 12.34 -5.29
CA PRO A 262 19.02 12.04 -6.50
C PRO A 262 17.50 12.26 -6.32
N TRP A 263 17.08 12.79 -5.17
CA TRP A 263 15.70 12.98 -4.71
C TRP A 263 15.10 14.41 -4.79
N PRO A 264 15.84 15.54 -4.87
CA PRO A 264 15.29 16.91 -4.86
C PRO A 264 14.28 17.21 -5.96
N ASP A 265 14.44 16.61 -7.14
CA ASP A 265 13.64 16.93 -8.34
C ASP A 265 12.53 15.92 -8.63
N ARG A 266 12.27 14.96 -7.71
CA ARG A 266 11.28 13.92 -7.94
C ARG A 266 9.86 14.40 -7.66
N TRP A 267 8.99 14.26 -8.66
CA TRP A 267 7.56 14.49 -8.50
C TRP A 267 6.92 13.38 -7.66
N LEU A 268 6.72 13.69 -6.38
CA LEU A 268 6.13 12.79 -5.40
C LEU A 268 4.77 13.28 -4.98
N ALA A 269 3.81 12.37 -4.98
CA ALA A 269 2.51 12.62 -4.40
C ALA A 269 2.66 12.82 -2.89
N TRP A 270 2.01 13.86 -2.38
CA TRP A 270 2.06 14.27 -0.99
C TRP A 270 0.65 14.27 -0.41
N ASN A 271 0.46 13.67 0.78
CA ASN A 271 -0.74 13.85 1.56
C ASN A 271 -0.65 15.17 2.32
N ARG A 272 -1.38 16.18 1.85
CA ARG A 272 -1.38 17.55 2.42
C ARG A 272 -2.01 17.63 3.82
N VAL A 273 -2.83 16.65 4.20
CA VAL A 273 -3.62 16.66 5.43
C VAL A 273 -2.80 16.12 6.58
N SER A 274 -2.22 14.93 6.41
CA SER A 274 -1.28 14.35 7.37
C SER A 274 0.16 14.83 7.17
N ASN A 275 0.41 15.65 6.14
CA ASN A 275 1.72 16.17 5.80
C ASN A 275 2.77 15.04 5.62
N SER A 276 2.38 13.97 4.94
CA SER A 276 3.20 12.77 4.71
C SER A 276 3.40 12.53 3.21
N VAL A 277 4.59 12.08 2.81
CA VAL A 277 4.83 11.59 1.45
C VAL A 277 4.67 10.07 1.48
N PRO A 278 3.55 9.49 1.05
CA PRO A 278 3.32 8.04 1.17
C PRO A 278 4.39 7.22 0.45
N VAL A 279 4.65 6.00 0.89
CA VAL A 279 5.51 5.07 0.13
C VAL A 279 4.76 4.55 -1.10
N ILE A 280 3.46 4.31 -0.93
CA ILE A 280 2.59 3.63 -1.88
C ILE A 280 1.28 4.43 -2.05
N LEU A 281 0.86 4.57 -3.31
CA LEU A 281 -0.45 5.11 -3.69
C LEU A 281 -1.35 3.96 -4.14
N HIS A 282 -2.43 3.69 -3.42
CA HIS A 282 -3.41 2.65 -3.73
C HIS A 282 -4.70 3.27 -4.29
N TYR A 283 -4.88 3.17 -5.60
CA TYR A 283 -6.02 3.68 -6.38
C TYR A 283 -7.26 2.79 -6.25
N ASN A 284 -7.61 2.43 -5.01
CA ASN A 284 -8.75 1.58 -4.70
C ASN A 284 -10.08 2.21 -5.15
N GLY A 285 -11.09 1.36 -5.32
CA GLY A 285 -12.46 1.78 -5.61
C GLY A 285 -12.64 2.46 -6.97
N LYS A 286 -13.89 2.85 -7.29
CA LYS A 286 -14.20 3.51 -8.57
C LYS A 286 -13.53 4.87 -8.69
N GLU A 287 -13.49 5.61 -7.59
CA GLU A 287 -12.91 6.95 -7.51
C GLU A 287 -11.39 6.92 -7.73
N GLY A 288 -10.66 6.07 -7.02
CA GLY A 288 -9.21 5.93 -7.22
C GLY A 288 -8.84 5.48 -8.64
N LYS A 289 -9.56 4.48 -9.17
CA LYS A 289 -9.37 4.02 -10.55
C LYS A 289 -9.57 5.10 -11.61
N SER A 290 -10.43 6.09 -11.34
CA SER A 290 -10.70 7.18 -12.28
C SER A 290 -9.53 8.16 -12.44
N VAL A 291 -8.57 8.17 -11.50
CA VAL A 291 -7.39 9.04 -11.53
C VAL A 291 -6.07 8.29 -11.70
N LEU A 292 -6.11 6.96 -11.77
CA LEU A 292 -4.92 6.10 -11.84
C LEU A 292 -4.01 6.46 -13.02
N GLU A 293 -4.55 6.50 -14.25
CA GLU A 293 -3.76 6.78 -15.46
C GLU A 293 -3.15 8.18 -15.42
N LYS A 294 -3.93 9.19 -15.01
CA LYS A 294 -3.42 10.56 -14.86
C LYS A 294 -2.32 10.65 -13.80
N SER A 295 -2.44 9.86 -12.74
CA SER A 295 -1.43 9.83 -11.67
C SER A 295 -0.15 9.12 -12.10
N TRP A 296 -0.25 8.11 -12.97
CA TRP A 296 0.91 7.46 -13.58
C TRP A 296 1.80 8.45 -14.34
N GLN A 297 1.18 9.36 -15.09
CA GLN A 297 1.87 10.41 -15.86
C GLN A 297 2.56 11.46 -14.99
N ARG A 298 2.22 11.51 -13.69
CA ARG A 298 2.79 12.46 -12.72
C ARG A 298 3.90 11.85 -11.88
N MET A 299 4.12 10.53 -11.96
CA MET A 299 5.15 9.87 -11.17
C MET A 299 6.54 10.34 -11.60
N TRP A 300 7.47 10.44 -10.64
CA TRP A 300 8.82 10.97 -10.87
C TRP A 300 9.63 10.27 -11.96
N TRP A 301 9.34 8.99 -12.27
CA TRP A 301 10.01 8.22 -13.32
C TRP A 301 9.39 8.38 -14.70
N TYR A 302 8.21 9.02 -14.81
CA TYR A 302 7.47 9.06 -16.06
C TYR A 302 8.26 9.71 -17.22
N PRO A 303 9.04 10.80 -17.01
CA PRO A 303 9.90 11.36 -18.06
C PRO A 303 10.94 10.38 -18.63
N ASP A 304 11.45 9.47 -17.80
CA ASP A 304 12.51 8.52 -18.15
C ASP A 304 11.97 7.10 -18.38
N LEU A 305 10.64 6.94 -18.45
CA LEU A 305 9.97 5.64 -18.42
C LEU A 305 10.44 4.70 -19.54
N ILE A 306 10.65 5.24 -20.75
CA ILE A 306 11.12 4.47 -21.91
C ILE A 306 12.51 3.90 -21.62
N GLU A 307 13.48 4.73 -21.21
CA GLU A 307 14.83 4.29 -20.87
C GLU A 307 14.82 3.26 -19.73
N MET A 308 14.10 3.54 -18.65
CA MET A 308 14.01 2.64 -17.50
C MET A 308 13.40 1.27 -17.84
N THR A 309 12.37 1.24 -18.69
CA THR A 309 11.76 -0.03 -19.13
C THR A 309 12.69 -0.84 -20.03
N GLU A 310 13.48 -0.18 -20.88
CA GLU A 310 14.53 -0.84 -21.66
C GLU A 310 15.64 -1.41 -20.79
N GLU A 311 16.06 -0.69 -19.74
CA GLU A 311 17.02 -1.18 -18.75
C GLU A 311 16.49 -2.40 -17.99
N LEU A 312 15.23 -2.35 -17.52
CA LEU A 312 14.59 -3.50 -16.88
C LEU A 312 14.49 -4.71 -17.81
N ALA A 313 14.26 -4.50 -19.11
CA ALA A 313 14.23 -5.58 -20.10
C ALA A 313 15.60 -6.24 -20.33
N LYS A 314 16.71 -5.56 -20.01
CA LYS A 314 18.07 -6.09 -20.07
C LYS A 314 18.52 -6.71 -18.73
N ASN A 315 17.85 -6.39 -17.63
CA ASN A 315 18.20 -6.84 -16.29
C ASN A 315 17.66 -8.25 -16.00
N GLU A 316 18.54 -9.25 -15.95
CA GLU A 316 18.18 -10.65 -15.68
C GLU A 316 17.58 -10.88 -14.28
N LYS A 317 17.79 -9.94 -13.34
CA LYS A 317 17.24 -9.96 -11.98
C LYS A 317 15.91 -9.22 -11.85
N ALA A 318 15.43 -8.56 -12.92
CA ALA A 318 14.12 -7.93 -12.96
C ALA A 318 13.07 -8.94 -13.41
N GLY A 319 12.02 -9.12 -12.61
CA GLY A 319 11.01 -10.14 -12.89
C GLY A 319 10.14 -10.47 -11.70
N VAL A 320 9.61 -11.70 -11.70
CA VAL A 320 8.69 -12.22 -10.68
C VAL A 320 8.94 -13.70 -10.41
N TRP A 321 8.44 -14.16 -9.27
CA TRP A 321 8.38 -15.59 -8.94
C TRP A 321 6.94 -16.09 -9.03
N ALA A 322 6.64 -17.02 -9.92
CA ALA A 322 5.34 -17.67 -10.04
C ALA A 322 5.48 -19.17 -9.79
N ASP A 323 4.83 -19.71 -8.75
CA ASP A 323 4.92 -21.13 -8.35
C ASP A 323 6.37 -21.65 -8.26
N GLY A 324 7.26 -20.83 -7.70
CA GLY A 324 8.68 -21.15 -7.54
C GLY A 324 9.52 -21.03 -8.82
N LYS A 325 8.92 -20.67 -9.96
CA LYS A 325 9.62 -20.42 -11.22
C LYS A 325 9.90 -18.93 -11.40
N TRP A 326 11.10 -18.62 -11.88
CA TRP A 326 11.49 -17.27 -12.27
C TRP A 326 10.90 -16.93 -13.64
N ILE A 327 10.29 -15.75 -13.75
CA ILE A 327 9.81 -15.18 -15.01
C ILE A 327 10.40 -13.77 -15.12
N GLN A 328 11.19 -13.53 -16.18
CA GLN A 328 11.87 -12.23 -16.36
C GLN A 328 10.89 -11.13 -16.77
N TRP A 329 11.24 -9.87 -16.44
CA TRP A 329 10.48 -8.67 -16.83
C TRP A 329 10.16 -8.66 -18.33
N LYS A 330 11.14 -8.94 -19.17
CA LYS A 330 10.99 -8.98 -20.63
C LYS A 330 9.94 -10.00 -21.08
N GLU A 331 9.84 -11.13 -20.40
CA GLU A 331 8.87 -12.19 -20.72
C GLU A 331 7.46 -11.81 -20.27
N ILE A 332 7.30 -11.30 -19.05
CA ILE A 332 5.97 -11.03 -18.48
C ILE A 332 5.38 -9.67 -18.87
N CYS A 333 6.23 -8.66 -19.07
CA CYS A 333 5.83 -7.27 -19.26
C CYS A 333 6.40 -6.61 -20.52
N GLY A 334 7.34 -7.24 -21.23
CA GLY A 334 8.04 -6.63 -22.36
C GLY A 334 7.18 -6.30 -23.60
N THR A 335 5.93 -6.76 -23.65
CA THR A 335 4.98 -6.47 -24.73
C THR A 335 4.01 -5.33 -24.42
N TYR A 336 4.00 -4.80 -23.19
CA TYR A 336 3.12 -3.71 -22.81
C TYR A 336 3.81 -2.37 -22.96
N ASP A 337 3.17 -1.46 -23.67
CA ASP A 337 3.53 -0.05 -23.67
C ASP A 337 3.05 0.60 -22.37
N LEU A 338 4.00 1.05 -21.54
CA LEU A 338 3.72 1.70 -20.26
C LEU A 338 3.63 3.22 -20.38
N THR A 339 3.89 3.80 -21.55
CA THR A 339 3.72 5.24 -21.78
C THR A 339 2.26 5.68 -21.70
#